data_AF-A0A953YVF1-F1
#
_entry.id   AF-A0A953YVF1-F1
#
_cell.length_a   1.000
_cell.length_b   1.000
_cell.length_c   1.000
_cell.angle_alpha   90.00
_cell.angle_beta   90.00
_cell.angle_gamma   90.00
#
_symmetry.space_group_name_H-M   'P 1'
#
loop_
_entity.id
_entity.type
_entity.pdbx_description
1 polymer ?
#
loop_
_entity_poly.entity_id
_entity_poly.type
_entity_poly.pdbx_seq_one_letter_code
_entity_poly.pdbx_strand_id
1 'polypeptide(L)'
;MNAGAIKSKLHWPLGVIAGLLAALLVMPFFGDQGQAREESTVGPVLSDCDGAMNELVIQYTTGSSSIVSDTYREFLTQLPPEVTVHVVCRDQGAFDDLTSRVGSTDCKLHPVFVDHELTSWSRDRWISLAPAGSASSFTLLSPWGEMGADAWPARKGDELIGEDLAAALSNTEAVRSELFFDGGDFVCDNETAFVTPNVRLRNLQNTVKDEEELLHRLRELLGRKVVLLKDAPDHHAGMYMMTAGNHTVVVGDPSAA
;
A
#
# COMPACT_ATOMS: atom_id res chain seq x y z
N MET A 1 -11.52 50.58 73.62
CA MET A 1 -12.74 50.25 72.84
C MET A 1 -12.37 50.33 71.38
N ASN A 2 -12.22 49.20 70.69
CA ASN A 2 -12.05 49.14 69.24
C ASN A 2 -13.07 48.15 68.70
N ALA A 3 -14.06 48.67 67.98
CA ALA A 3 -14.97 47.90 67.15
C ALA A 3 -14.36 47.80 65.75
N GLY A 4 -14.23 46.59 65.20
CA GLY A 4 -13.82 46.43 63.82
C GLY A 4 -13.54 44.99 63.43
N ALA A 5 -14.26 44.54 62.41
CA ALA A 5 -14.00 43.36 61.57
C ALA A 5 -14.59 42.00 62.01
N ILE A 6 -15.90 41.82 61.76
CA ILE A 6 -16.44 40.52 61.35
C ILE A 6 -17.38 40.72 60.16
N LYS A 7 -16.84 40.87 58.95
CA LYS A 7 -17.57 40.58 57.70
C LYS A 7 -16.56 40.31 56.57
N SER A 8 -16.33 39.04 56.23
CA SER A 8 -15.94 38.65 54.85
C SER A 8 -15.79 37.13 54.61
N LYS A 9 -16.26 36.23 55.47
CA LYS A 9 -16.13 34.77 55.23
C LYS A 9 -17.31 34.14 54.45
N LEU A 10 -18.03 34.89 53.62
CA LEU A 10 -19.17 34.36 52.84
C LEU A 10 -19.03 34.50 51.32
N HIS A 11 -17.93 35.06 50.80
CA HIS A 11 -17.77 35.29 49.35
C HIS A 11 -16.99 34.19 48.62
N TRP A 12 -16.19 33.41 49.35
CA TRP A 12 -15.40 32.31 48.80
C TRP A 12 -16.24 31.20 48.13
N PRO A 13 -17.30 30.64 48.75
CA PRO A 13 -18.04 29.55 48.12
C PRO A 13 -18.87 30.02 46.92
N LEU A 14 -19.33 31.27 46.92
CA LEU A 14 -20.10 31.85 45.82
C LEU A 14 -19.26 32.03 44.55
N GLY A 15 -18.00 32.45 44.69
CA GLY A 15 -17.09 32.56 43.55
C GLY A 15 -16.77 31.20 42.91
N VAL A 16 -16.59 30.16 43.72
CA VAL A 16 -16.34 28.79 43.23
C VAL A 16 -17.58 28.21 42.54
N ILE A 17 -18.76 28.39 43.13
CA ILE A 17 -20.02 27.92 42.53
C ILE A 17 -20.32 28.66 41.23
N ALA A 18 -20.12 29.99 41.19
CA ALA A 18 -20.30 30.77 39.98
C ALA A 18 -19.30 30.37 38.89
N GLY A 19 -18.05 30.10 39.25
CA GLY A 19 -17.03 29.61 38.32
C GLY A 19 -17.36 28.23 37.74
N LEU A 20 -17.86 27.29 38.57
CA LEU A 20 -18.27 25.97 38.11
C LEU A 20 -19.52 26.01 37.23
N LEU A 21 -20.50 26.85 37.57
CA LEU A 21 -21.70 27.06 36.74
C LEU A 21 -21.35 27.72 35.40
N ALA A 22 -20.44 28.70 35.39
CA ALA A 22 -19.94 29.29 34.16
C ALA A 22 -19.18 28.27 33.30
N ALA A 23 -18.33 27.42 33.90
CA ALA A 23 -17.63 26.36 33.19
C ALA A 23 -18.59 25.33 32.59
N LEU A 24 -19.62 24.92 33.32
CA LEU A 24 -20.66 24.00 32.83
C LEU A 24 -21.54 24.60 31.73
N LEU A 25 -21.80 25.91 31.76
CA LEU A 25 -22.54 26.62 30.70
C LEU A 25 -21.70 26.83 29.44
N VAL A 26 -20.37 26.88 29.57
CA VAL A 26 -19.42 27.11 28.48
C VAL A 26 -18.95 25.79 27.85
N MET A 27 -18.89 24.68 28.60
CA MET A 27 -18.52 23.35 28.09
C MET A 27 -19.31 22.84 26.86
N PRO A 28 -20.62 23.13 26.66
CA PRO A 28 -21.31 22.75 25.43
C PRO A 28 -20.91 23.60 24.21
N PHE A 29 -20.38 24.81 24.42
CA PHE A 29 -19.89 25.70 23.35
C PHE A 29 -18.43 25.44 22.98
N PHE A 30 -17.66 24.88 23.91
CA PHE A 30 -16.41 24.16 23.65
C PHE A 30 -16.65 22.66 23.65
N GLY A 31 -17.88 22.27 23.30
CA GLY A 31 -18.25 20.88 23.12
C GLY A 31 -17.23 20.31 22.16
N ASP A 32 -16.59 19.25 22.62
CA ASP A 32 -15.70 18.40 21.87
C ASP A 32 -16.24 18.32 20.44
N GLN A 33 -15.66 19.14 19.54
CA GLN A 33 -15.50 18.67 18.18
C GLN A 33 -14.49 17.54 18.32
N GLY A 34 -14.95 16.42 18.91
CA GLY A 34 -14.58 15.12 18.45
C GLY A 34 -14.91 15.22 16.99
N GLN A 35 -13.90 15.61 16.21
CA GLN A 35 -13.84 15.31 14.81
C GLN A 35 -14.28 13.86 14.79
N ALA A 36 -15.50 13.62 14.31
CA ALA A 36 -15.89 12.28 13.93
C ALA A 36 -14.74 11.88 13.02
N ARG A 37 -13.83 11.08 13.57
CA ARG A 37 -12.56 10.76 12.93
C ARG A 37 -13.06 10.04 11.69
N GLU A 38 -13.06 10.73 10.54
CA GLU A 38 -13.60 10.16 9.31
C GLU A 38 -13.00 8.77 9.23
N GLU A 39 -13.86 7.76 9.27
CA GLU A 39 -13.38 6.39 9.23
C GLU A 39 -12.62 6.27 7.92
N SER A 40 -11.32 5.97 8.01
CA SER A 40 -10.48 5.81 6.82
C SER A 40 -11.14 4.82 5.88
N THR A 41 -11.32 5.22 4.62
CA THR A 41 -11.83 4.34 3.56
C THR A 41 -10.75 3.39 3.07
N VAL A 42 -9.48 3.70 3.35
CA VAL A 42 -8.31 2.89 3.00
C VAL A 42 -7.89 2.06 4.21
N GLY A 43 -7.83 0.75 3.99
CA GLY A 43 -7.43 -0.25 4.96
C GLY A 43 -5.96 -0.65 4.86
N PRO A 44 -5.57 -1.74 5.55
CA PRO A 44 -4.18 -2.16 5.57
C PRO A 44 -3.75 -2.79 4.25
N VAL A 45 -2.43 -2.86 4.02
CA VAL A 45 -1.84 -3.63 2.92
C VAL A 45 -2.32 -5.08 2.95
N LEU A 46 -2.59 -5.62 1.77
CA LEU A 46 -2.97 -7.02 1.59
C LEU A 46 -1.82 -7.95 2.00
N SER A 47 -2.20 -9.10 2.54
CA SER A 47 -1.27 -10.19 2.85
C SER A 47 -0.89 -10.92 1.56
N ASP A 48 0.38 -11.28 1.42
CA ASP A 48 0.86 -12.07 0.28
C ASP A 48 0.56 -13.58 0.46
N CYS A 49 0.16 -14.02 1.66
CA CYS A 49 -0.01 -15.44 1.98
C CYS A 49 -1.41 -15.83 2.51
N ASP A 50 -2.32 -14.86 2.66
CA ASP A 50 -3.67 -15.10 3.21
C ASP A 50 -4.77 -14.81 2.18
N GLY A 51 -5.85 -15.60 2.27
CA GLY A 51 -7.04 -15.43 1.45
C GLY A 51 -6.92 -16.10 0.07
N ALA A 52 -8.03 -16.06 -0.67
CA ALA A 52 -8.06 -16.54 -2.05
C ALA A 52 -7.76 -15.38 -3.00
N MET A 53 -6.84 -15.61 -3.94
CA MET A 53 -6.59 -14.67 -5.04
C MET A 53 -7.73 -14.79 -6.06
N ASN A 54 -8.52 -13.74 -6.24
CA ASN A 54 -9.61 -13.69 -7.22
C ASN A 54 -9.23 -12.85 -8.45
N GLU A 55 -8.34 -11.89 -8.27
CA GLU A 55 -7.88 -10.97 -9.32
C GLU A 55 -6.36 -10.89 -9.27
N LEU A 56 -5.75 -10.82 -10.45
CA LEU A 56 -4.32 -10.69 -10.64
C LEU A 56 -4.05 -9.68 -11.75
N VAL A 57 -2.99 -8.90 -11.61
CA VAL A 57 -2.52 -8.02 -12.69
C VAL A 57 -1.17 -8.50 -13.20
N ILE A 58 -1.05 -8.64 -14.51
CA ILE A 58 0.22 -8.84 -15.21
C ILE A 58 0.42 -7.71 -16.22
N GLN A 59 1.67 -7.40 -16.52
CA GLN A 59 2.02 -6.47 -17.61
C GLN A 59 2.68 -7.24 -18.74
N TYR A 60 2.27 -6.93 -19.97
CA TYR A 60 2.80 -7.61 -21.14
C TYR A 60 3.22 -6.63 -22.23
N THR A 61 4.42 -6.90 -22.76
CA THR A 61 4.91 -6.29 -23.99
C THR A 61 5.37 -7.38 -24.94
N THR A 62 5.17 -7.19 -26.24
CA THR A 62 5.66 -8.13 -27.26
C THR A 62 7.20 -8.24 -27.22
N GLY A 63 7.88 -7.16 -26.83
CA GLY A 63 9.34 -7.10 -26.68
C GLY A 63 9.89 -7.98 -25.55
N SER A 64 9.12 -8.19 -24.48
CA SER A 64 9.51 -9.06 -23.35
C SER A 64 9.07 -10.52 -23.51
N SER A 65 8.41 -10.87 -24.61
CA SER A 65 7.84 -12.21 -24.85
C SER A 65 8.84 -13.35 -24.65
N SER A 66 10.06 -13.22 -25.18
CA SER A 66 11.12 -14.24 -25.02
C SER A 66 11.53 -14.50 -23.57
N ILE A 67 11.22 -13.58 -22.65
CA ILE A 67 11.55 -13.69 -21.22
C ILE A 67 10.35 -14.23 -20.44
N VAL A 68 9.14 -13.74 -20.72
CA VAL A 68 7.98 -13.99 -19.84
C VAL A 68 7.03 -15.07 -20.35
N SER A 69 7.01 -15.38 -21.65
CA SER A 69 5.92 -16.18 -22.23
C SER A 69 5.83 -17.61 -21.68
N ASP A 70 6.96 -18.28 -21.47
CA ASP A 70 6.95 -19.65 -20.92
C ASP A 70 6.49 -19.66 -19.47
N THR A 71 7.00 -18.71 -18.66
CA THR A 71 6.59 -18.53 -17.27
C THR A 71 5.10 -18.17 -17.17
N TYR A 72 4.60 -17.27 -18.01
CA TYR A 72 3.18 -16.90 -18.03
C TYR A 72 2.30 -18.08 -18.44
N ARG A 73 2.70 -18.86 -19.45
CA ARG A 73 1.97 -20.08 -19.83
C ARG A 73 1.87 -21.06 -18.65
N GLU A 74 3.00 -21.37 -18.03
CA GLU A 74 3.04 -22.32 -16.91
C GLU A 74 2.26 -21.80 -15.69
N PHE A 75 2.38 -20.53 -15.38
CA PHE A 75 1.70 -19.94 -14.24
C PHE A 75 0.18 -19.81 -14.47
N LEU A 76 -0.25 -19.25 -15.60
CA LEU A 76 -1.66 -18.99 -15.89
C LEU A 76 -2.49 -20.29 -16.08
N THR A 77 -1.85 -21.38 -16.51
CA THR A 77 -2.50 -22.70 -16.63
C THR A 77 -2.76 -23.38 -15.29
N GLN A 78 -2.14 -22.91 -14.21
CA GLN A 78 -2.37 -23.39 -12.85
C GLN A 78 -3.42 -22.55 -12.10
N LEU A 79 -3.86 -21.43 -12.68
CA LEU A 79 -4.84 -20.56 -12.04
C LEU A 79 -6.27 -21.11 -12.18
N PRO A 80 -7.06 -21.10 -11.09
CA PRO A 80 -8.46 -21.51 -11.14
C PRO A 80 -9.32 -20.67 -12.10
N PRO A 81 -10.44 -21.23 -12.62
CA PRO A 81 -11.31 -20.55 -13.58
C PRO A 81 -12.05 -19.32 -13.03
N GLU A 82 -12.18 -19.21 -11.71
CA GLU A 82 -12.73 -18.04 -11.03
C GLU A 82 -11.78 -16.83 -11.08
N VAL A 83 -10.48 -17.05 -11.24
CA VAL A 83 -9.47 -15.98 -11.24
C VAL A 83 -9.57 -15.16 -12.52
N THR A 84 -9.63 -13.84 -12.35
CA THR A 84 -9.52 -12.89 -13.47
C THR A 84 -8.11 -12.30 -13.48
N VAL A 85 -7.45 -12.42 -14.62
CA VAL A 85 -6.12 -11.85 -14.85
C VAL A 85 -6.27 -10.64 -15.76
N HIS A 86 -6.05 -9.46 -15.19
CA HIS A 86 -5.99 -8.20 -15.90
C HIS A 86 -4.63 -8.08 -16.58
N VAL A 87 -4.64 -8.15 -17.90
CA VAL A 87 -3.45 -8.05 -18.73
C VAL A 87 -3.28 -6.62 -19.19
N VAL A 88 -2.40 -5.89 -18.51
CA VAL A 88 -2.06 -4.53 -18.91
C VAL A 88 -1.09 -4.60 -20.09
N CYS A 89 -1.51 -4.05 -21.23
CA CYS A 89 -0.74 -4.08 -22.47
C CYS A 89 -1.14 -2.90 -23.35
N ARG A 90 -0.34 -2.60 -24.38
CA ARG A 90 -0.56 -1.40 -25.19
C ARG A 90 -1.84 -1.43 -26.01
N ASP A 91 -2.12 -2.57 -26.64
CA ASP A 91 -3.20 -2.68 -27.60
C ASP A 91 -3.67 -4.14 -27.79
N GLN A 92 -4.71 -4.31 -28.60
CA GLN A 92 -5.28 -5.61 -28.93
C GLN A 92 -4.25 -6.56 -29.56
N GLY A 93 -3.31 -6.04 -30.36
CA GLY A 93 -2.29 -6.87 -31.01
C GLY A 93 -1.32 -7.48 -29.99
N ALA A 94 -0.94 -6.71 -28.97
CA ALA A 94 -0.13 -7.21 -27.85
C ALA A 94 -0.89 -8.26 -27.02
N PHE A 95 -2.20 -8.05 -26.78
CA PHE A 95 -3.03 -9.05 -26.09
C PHE A 95 -3.20 -10.34 -26.91
N ASP A 96 -3.44 -10.23 -28.22
CA ASP A 96 -3.54 -11.37 -29.13
C ASP A 96 -2.21 -12.15 -29.19
N ASP A 97 -1.07 -11.45 -29.21
CA ASP A 97 0.25 -12.07 -29.13
C ASP A 97 0.43 -12.85 -27.82
N LEU A 98 0.09 -12.27 -26.65
CA LEU A 98 0.14 -12.99 -25.37
C LEU A 98 -0.75 -14.24 -25.40
N THR A 99 -2.03 -14.08 -25.74
CA THR A 99 -3.02 -15.17 -25.71
C THR A 99 -2.62 -16.31 -26.64
N SER A 100 -2.04 -16.01 -27.81
CA SER A 100 -1.50 -17.03 -28.71
C SER A 100 -0.35 -17.84 -28.12
N ARG A 101 0.48 -17.24 -27.26
CA ARG A 101 1.68 -17.84 -26.67
C ARG A 101 1.36 -18.67 -25.42
N VAL A 102 0.45 -18.17 -24.59
CA VAL A 102 0.01 -18.89 -23.38
C VAL A 102 -0.96 -20.01 -23.74
N GLY A 103 -1.69 -19.88 -24.85
CA GLY A 103 -2.64 -20.89 -25.30
C GLY A 103 -3.89 -20.93 -24.42
N SER A 104 -4.47 -22.12 -24.27
CA SER A 104 -5.68 -22.31 -23.46
C SER A 104 -5.36 -22.20 -21.98
N THR A 105 -6.11 -21.37 -21.26
CA THR A 105 -6.08 -21.23 -19.80
C THR A 105 -7.49 -21.40 -19.24
N ASP A 106 -7.60 -21.92 -18.01
CA ASP A 106 -8.90 -22.01 -17.33
C ASP A 106 -9.32 -20.67 -16.73
N CYS A 107 -8.35 -19.87 -16.25
CA CYS A 107 -8.58 -18.52 -15.76
C CYS A 107 -9.03 -17.56 -16.87
N LYS A 108 -9.65 -16.45 -16.47
CA LYS A 108 -10.17 -15.43 -17.39
C LYS A 108 -9.11 -14.38 -17.65
N LEU A 109 -8.79 -14.15 -18.92
CA LEU A 109 -7.89 -13.07 -19.32
C LEU A 109 -8.71 -11.85 -19.73
N HIS A 110 -8.44 -10.70 -19.11
CA HIS A 110 -9.13 -9.43 -19.40
C HIS A 110 -8.10 -8.36 -19.78
N PRO A 111 -8.11 -7.83 -21.01
CA PRO A 111 -7.16 -6.80 -21.40
C PRO A 111 -7.45 -5.46 -20.70
N VAL A 112 -6.40 -4.76 -20.31
CA VAL A 112 -6.42 -3.34 -19.92
C VAL A 112 -5.46 -2.63 -20.86
N PHE A 113 -6.00 -1.83 -21.78
CA PHE A 113 -5.20 -1.16 -22.81
C PHE A 113 -4.69 0.19 -22.33
N VAL A 114 -3.39 0.44 -22.53
CA VAL A 114 -2.73 1.70 -22.18
C VAL A 114 -2.07 2.33 -23.41
N ASP A 115 -2.15 3.65 -23.55
CA ASP A 115 -1.58 4.37 -24.71
C ASP A 115 -0.17 4.95 -24.40
N HIS A 116 0.66 4.15 -23.74
CA HIS A 116 2.06 4.50 -23.49
C HIS A 116 2.94 3.25 -23.44
N GLU A 117 4.25 3.46 -23.49
CA GLU A 117 5.23 2.40 -23.27
C GLU A 117 5.15 1.90 -21.82
N LEU A 118 5.37 0.62 -21.63
CA LEU A 118 5.40 -0.04 -20.32
C LEU A 118 6.46 -1.14 -20.34
N THR A 119 6.77 -1.72 -19.18
CA THR A 119 7.58 -2.92 -19.08
C THR A 119 6.72 -4.13 -18.70
N SER A 120 7.34 -5.28 -18.41
CA SER A 120 6.64 -6.49 -17.93
C SER A 120 6.78 -6.70 -16.41
N TRP A 121 7.21 -5.68 -15.67
CA TRP A 121 7.55 -5.75 -14.24
C TRP A 121 6.41 -5.22 -13.36
N SER A 122 5.27 -5.93 -13.33
CA SER A 122 4.07 -5.45 -12.64
C SER A 122 4.21 -5.33 -11.12
N ARG A 123 4.95 -6.24 -10.47
CA ARG A 123 5.07 -6.30 -9.00
C ARG A 123 5.66 -5.03 -8.39
N ASP A 124 6.50 -4.31 -9.13
CA ASP A 124 7.25 -3.20 -8.57
C ASP A 124 6.45 -1.90 -8.52
N ARG A 125 5.33 -1.81 -9.26
CA ARG A 125 4.69 -0.53 -9.59
C ARG A 125 3.74 -0.01 -8.50
N TRP A 126 3.19 -0.90 -7.67
CA TRP A 126 2.29 -0.55 -6.58
C TRP A 126 2.27 -1.64 -5.51
N ILE A 127 1.68 -1.31 -4.36
CA ILE A 127 1.16 -2.27 -3.40
C ILE A 127 -0.35 -2.10 -3.27
N SER A 128 -1.06 -3.17 -2.94
CA SER A 128 -2.52 -3.15 -2.83
C SER A 128 -2.96 -3.03 -1.38
N LEU A 129 -3.81 -2.05 -1.08
CA LEU A 129 -4.43 -1.83 0.22
C LEU A 129 -5.89 -2.29 0.16
N ALA A 130 -6.33 -3.00 1.21
CA ALA A 130 -7.72 -3.42 1.35
C ALA A 130 -8.64 -2.21 1.54
N PRO A 131 -9.92 -2.29 1.16
CA PRO A 131 -10.92 -1.33 1.62
C PRO A 131 -11.05 -1.36 3.16
N ALA A 132 -11.45 -0.23 3.75
CA ALA A 132 -11.82 -0.13 5.17
C ALA A 132 -13.19 0.54 5.37
N GLY A 133 -13.76 0.35 6.56
CA GLY A 133 -15.08 0.87 6.91
C GLY A 133 -16.16 0.30 5.99
N SER A 134 -16.91 1.20 5.35
CA SER A 134 -17.95 0.87 4.36
C SER A 134 -17.46 0.89 2.91
N ALA A 135 -16.18 1.20 2.67
CA ALA A 135 -15.61 1.18 1.33
C ALA A 135 -15.58 -0.24 0.76
N SER A 136 -15.65 -0.34 -0.57
CA SER A 136 -15.55 -1.60 -1.30
C SER A 136 -14.38 -1.64 -2.29
N SER A 137 -13.72 -0.50 -2.50
CA SER A 137 -12.66 -0.35 -3.48
C SER A 137 -11.30 -0.65 -2.87
N PHE A 138 -10.46 -1.36 -3.60
CA PHE A 138 -9.05 -1.51 -3.26
C PHE A 138 -8.27 -0.25 -3.65
N THR A 139 -7.22 0.07 -2.91
CA THR A 139 -6.33 1.18 -3.27
C THR A 139 -4.99 0.63 -3.75
N LEU A 140 -4.57 1.01 -4.95
CA LEU A 140 -3.23 0.78 -5.46
C LEU A 140 -2.35 1.95 -5.03
N LEU A 141 -1.48 1.72 -4.04
CA LEU A 141 -0.51 2.70 -3.57
C LEU A 141 0.77 2.58 -4.39
N SER A 142 0.96 3.53 -5.30
CA SER A 142 2.16 3.62 -6.15
C SER A 142 3.25 4.46 -5.47
N PRO A 143 4.54 4.20 -5.72
CA PRO A 143 5.63 5.00 -5.14
C PRO A 143 5.66 6.41 -5.73
N TRP A 144 6.33 7.34 -5.04
CA TRP A 144 6.44 8.74 -5.45
C TRP A 144 6.94 8.92 -6.90
N GLY A 145 7.86 8.07 -7.33
CA GLY A 145 8.34 8.01 -8.71
C GLY A 145 9.17 6.76 -8.97
N GLU A 146 9.31 6.41 -10.24
CA GLU A 146 10.05 5.24 -10.69
C GLU A 146 11.55 5.52 -10.74
N MET A 147 12.32 4.74 -9.98
CA MET A 147 13.78 4.79 -10.08
C MET A 147 14.25 4.08 -11.36
N GLY A 148 15.16 4.73 -12.08
CA GLY A 148 15.73 4.19 -13.31
C GLY A 148 14.96 4.55 -14.58
N ALA A 149 13.92 5.38 -14.52
CA ALA A 149 13.25 5.92 -15.71
C ALA A 149 14.24 6.66 -16.66
N ASP A 150 15.26 7.32 -16.10
CA ASP A 150 16.34 7.94 -16.89
C ASP A 150 17.22 6.94 -17.63
N ALA A 151 17.37 5.73 -17.08
CA ALA A 151 18.16 4.65 -17.67
C ALA A 151 17.33 3.77 -18.61
N TRP A 152 16.03 3.62 -18.35
CA TRP A 152 15.09 2.84 -19.14
C TRP A 152 13.82 3.66 -19.38
N PRO A 153 13.74 4.42 -20.49
CA PRO A 153 12.62 5.34 -20.74
C PRO A 153 11.23 4.70 -20.73
N ALA A 154 11.10 3.41 -21.08
CA ALA A 154 9.84 2.67 -20.99
C ALA A 154 9.31 2.56 -19.54
N ARG A 155 10.21 2.53 -18.53
CA ARG A 155 9.83 2.57 -17.11
C ARG A 155 9.18 3.88 -16.68
N LYS A 156 9.21 4.92 -17.51
CA LYS A 156 8.45 6.14 -17.21
C LYS A 156 6.95 5.90 -17.33
N GLY A 157 6.51 5.10 -18.29
CA GLY A 157 5.07 4.82 -18.44
C GLY A 157 4.56 3.86 -17.36
N ASP A 158 5.43 3.02 -16.80
CA ASP A 158 5.11 2.17 -15.66
C ASP A 158 4.60 2.96 -14.43
N GLU A 159 4.98 4.23 -14.29
CA GLU A 159 4.46 5.12 -13.23
C GLU A 159 2.94 5.30 -13.29
N LEU A 160 2.35 5.21 -14.49
CA LEU A 160 0.94 5.53 -14.74
C LEU A 160 0.02 4.33 -14.51
N ILE A 161 0.56 3.11 -14.45
CA ILE A 161 -0.24 1.87 -14.48
C ILE A 161 -1.26 1.79 -13.34
N GLY A 162 -0.93 2.29 -12.15
CA GLY A 162 -1.88 2.33 -11.04
C GLY A 162 -3.13 3.16 -11.38
N GLU A 163 -2.94 4.30 -12.03
CA GLU A 163 -4.03 5.19 -12.48
C GLU A 163 -4.80 4.59 -13.65
N ASP A 164 -4.12 3.94 -14.59
CA ASP A 164 -4.78 3.24 -15.71
C ASP A 164 -5.68 2.10 -15.22
N LEU A 165 -5.21 1.33 -14.23
CA LEU A 165 -6.00 0.28 -13.59
C LEU A 165 -7.22 0.85 -12.87
N ALA A 166 -7.06 1.93 -12.11
CA ALA A 166 -8.19 2.59 -11.44
C ALA A 166 -9.20 3.19 -12.45
N ALA A 167 -8.74 3.64 -13.61
CA ALA A 167 -9.64 4.11 -14.68
C ALA A 167 -10.38 2.94 -15.37
N ALA A 168 -9.75 1.77 -15.47
CA ALA A 168 -10.31 0.61 -16.14
C ALA A 168 -11.18 -0.28 -15.24
N LEU A 169 -10.94 -0.29 -13.92
CA LEU A 169 -11.56 -1.20 -12.96
C LEU A 169 -12.47 -0.42 -11.99
N SER A 170 -13.73 -0.84 -11.87
CA SER A 170 -14.76 -0.09 -11.11
C SER A 170 -14.61 -0.12 -9.59
N ASN A 171 -13.79 -1.04 -9.06
CA ASN A 171 -13.56 -1.28 -7.63
C ASN A 171 -12.11 -0.97 -7.23
N THR A 172 -11.42 -0.12 -7.98
CA THR A 172 -10.01 0.21 -7.75
C THR A 172 -9.80 1.72 -7.73
N GLU A 173 -9.01 2.18 -6.77
CA GLU A 173 -8.55 3.56 -6.66
C GLU A 173 -7.03 3.60 -6.73
N ALA A 174 -6.46 4.69 -7.26
CA ALA A 174 -5.02 4.89 -7.34
C ALA A 174 -4.60 6.03 -6.43
N VAL A 175 -3.54 5.81 -5.65
CA VAL A 175 -2.93 6.83 -4.79
C VAL A 175 -1.42 6.81 -4.98
N ARG A 176 -0.82 7.99 -5.01
CA ARG A 176 0.63 8.18 -5.05
C ARG A 176 1.17 8.41 -3.64
N SER A 177 2.13 7.59 -3.21
CA SER A 177 2.84 7.78 -1.94
C SER A 177 3.85 8.91 -2.02
N GLU A 178 4.11 9.57 -0.88
CA GLU A 178 5.24 10.51 -0.71
C GLU A 178 6.59 9.79 -0.50
N LEU A 179 6.60 8.46 -0.41
CA LEU A 179 7.80 7.65 -0.24
C LEU A 179 8.25 7.02 -1.56
N PHE A 180 9.56 6.82 -1.69
CA PHE A 180 10.18 6.04 -2.76
C PHE A 180 10.28 4.57 -2.36
N PHE A 181 9.73 3.67 -3.18
CA PHE A 181 9.85 2.21 -3.00
C PHE A 181 9.53 1.52 -4.32
N ASP A 182 9.76 0.21 -4.39
CA ASP A 182 9.12 -0.66 -5.37
C ASP A 182 8.16 -1.61 -4.62
N GLY A 183 7.06 -2.05 -5.24
CA GLY A 183 6.15 -3.02 -4.62
C GLY A 183 6.85 -4.34 -4.26
N GLY A 184 7.89 -4.72 -5.00
CA GLY A 184 8.78 -5.84 -4.68
C GLY A 184 9.60 -5.67 -3.38
N ASP A 185 9.73 -4.45 -2.85
CA ASP A 185 10.42 -4.19 -1.59
C ASP A 185 9.62 -4.63 -0.35
N PHE A 186 8.39 -5.11 -0.55
CA PHE A 186 7.50 -5.55 0.51
C PHE A 186 7.15 -7.02 0.36
N VAL A 187 7.19 -7.71 1.49
CA VAL A 187 6.48 -8.98 1.70
C VAL A 187 5.64 -8.83 2.97
N CYS A 188 4.37 -9.15 2.89
CA CYS A 188 3.39 -8.90 3.94
C CYS A 188 2.68 -10.19 4.37
N ASP A 189 2.41 -10.33 5.66
CA ASP A 189 1.36 -11.22 6.18
C ASP A 189 0.18 -10.40 6.74
N ASN A 190 -0.80 -11.04 7.36
CA ASN A 190 -1.94 -10.36 7.99
C ASN A 190 -1.59 -9.44 9.18
N GLU A 191 -0.37 -9.44 9.69
CA GLU A 191 0.04 -8.61 10.83
C GLU A 191 1.21 -7.67 10.53
N THR A 192 2.11 -8.09 9.65
CA THR A 192 3.46 -7.56 9.52
C THR A 192 3.80 -7.34 8.05
N ALA A 193 4.32 -6.15 7.75
CA ALA A 193 5.01 -5.84 6.52
C ALA A 193 6.52 -5.88 6.76
N PHE A 194 7.21 -6.76 6.04
CA PHE A 194 8.66 -6.84 5.99
C PHE A 194 9.16 -5.98 4.83
N VAL A 195 10.09 -5.06 5.14
CA VAL A 195 10.51 -4.01 4.22
C VAL A 195 12.01 -4.12 3.97
N THR A 196 12.42 -4.12 2.70
CA THR A 196 13.84 -4.21 2.31
C THR A 196 14.64 -2.98 2.80
N PRO A 197 15.98 -3.10 2.94
CA PRO A 197 16.84 -1.96 3.24
C PRO A 197 16.78 -0.86 2.17
N ASN A 198 16.39 -1.18 0.93
CA ASN A 198 16.34 -0.22 -0.17
C ASN A 198 15.33 0.91 0.06
N VAL A 199 14.19 0.62 0.68
CA VAL A 199 13.21 1.66 1.08
C VAL A 199 13.86 2.65 2.04
N ARG A 200 14.64 2.17 3.01
CA ARG A 200 15.37 3.05 3.94
C ARG A 200 16.37 3.93 3.21
N LEU A 201 17.21 3.33 2.36
CA LEU A 201 18.27 4.03 1.64
C LEU A 201 17.72 5.12 0.71
N ARG A 202 16.56 4.89 0.10
CA ARG A 202 15.93 5.83 -0.84
C ARG A 202 15.22 6.99 -0.15
N ASN A 203 14.71 6.79 1.07
CA ASN A 203 13.89 7.80 1.74
C ASN A 203 14.64 8.63 2.79
N LEU A 204 15.63 8.04 3.47
CA LEU A 204 16.34 8.72 4.54
C LEU A 204 17.11 9.94 4.00
N GLN A 205 16.87 11.12 4.60
CA GLN A 205 17.37 12.43 4.15
C GLN A 205 16.79 12.95 2.82
N ASN A 206 15.89 12.22 2.17
CA ASN A 206 15.21 12.66 0.94
C ASN A 206 13.76 13.04 1.23
N THR A 207 12.98 12.11 1.77
CA THR A 207 11.55 12.27 2.06
C THR A 207 11.25 12.30 3.56
N VAL A 208 12.14 11.71 4.37
CA VAL A 208 12.04 11.66 5.84
C VAL A 208 13.37 11.99 6.50
N LYS A 209 13.31 12.58 7.69
CA LYS A 209 14.49 13.05 8.42
C LYS A 209 15.28 11.91 9.05
N ASP A 210 14.60 10.90 9.59
CA ASP A 210 15.24 9.81 10.32
C ASP A 210 14.46 8.48 10.17
N GLU A 211 15.03 7.40 10.70
CA GLU A 211 14.46 6.06 10.62
C GLU A 211 13.18 5.93 11.46
N GLU A 212 13.05 6.72 12.53
CA GLU A 212 11.85 6.73 13.36
C GLU A 212 10.67 7.33 12.58
N GLU A 213 10.89 8.45 11.89
CA GLU A 213 9.92 9.04 10.98
C GLU A 213 9.56 8.06 9.85
N LEU A 214 10.55 7.41 9.22
CA LEU A 214 10.28 6.41 8.18
C LEU A 214 9.37 5.28 8.69
N LEU A 215 9.68 4.70 9.84
CA LEU A 215 8.90 3.61 10.43
C LEU A 215 7.49 4.08 10.79
N HIS A 216 7.34 5.32 11.27
CA HIS A 216 6.03 5.88 11.56
C HIS A 216 5.19 6.01 10.27
N ARG A 217 5.74 6.63 9.22
CA ARG A 217 5.06 6.78 7.92
C ARG A 217 4.70 5.44 7.29
N LEU A 218 5.60 4.47 7.30
CA LEU A 218 5.33 3.13 6.78
C LEU A 218 4.21 2.43 7.56
N ARG A 219 4.16 2.56 8.88
CA ARG A 219 3.07 1.98 9.68
C ARG A 219 1.72 2.61 9.36
N GLU A 220 1.69 3.92 9.17
CA GLU A 220 0.48 4.64 8.78
C GLU A 220 0.01 4.24 7.38
N LEU A 221 0.92 4.21 6.40
CA LEU A 221 0.61 3.85 5.02
C LEU A 221 0.18 2.39 4.86
N LEU A 222 0.83 1.47 5.57
CA LEU A 222 0.61 0.03 5.40
C LEU A 222 -0.48 -0.51 6.33
N GLY A 223 -0.82 0.18 7.41
CA GLY A 223 -1.78 -0.30 8.40
C GLY A 223 -1.35 -1.61 9.09
N ARG A 224 -0.05 -1.92 9.10
CA ARG A 224 0.55 -3.14 9.67
C ARG A 224 1.71 -2.81 10.60
N LYS A 225 2.15 -3.80 11.38
CA LYS A 225 3.47 -3.75 12.02
C LYS A 225 4.52 -3.69 10.91
N VAL A 226 5.54 -2.86 11.07
CA VAL A 226 6.62 -2.73 10.08
C VAL A 226 7.90 -3.26 10.67
N VAL A 227 8.50 -4.23 9.96
CA VAL A 227 9.84 -4.75 10.23
C VAL A 227 10.74 -4.30 9.08
N LEU A 228 11.56 -3.28 9.36
CA LEU A 228 12.59 -2.84 8.44
C LEU A 228 13.81 -3.74 8.58
N LEU A 229 14.15 -4.46 7.50
CA LEU A 229 15.32 -5.33 7.47
C LEU A 229 16.59 -4.47 7.51
N LYS A 230 17.55 -4.90 8.35
CA LYS A 230 18.83 -4.18 8.50
C LYS A 230 19.86 -4.63 7.47
N ASP A 231 20.04 -5.94 7.39
CA ASP A 231 21.00 -6.60 6.51
C ASP A 231 20.25 -7.63 5.66
N ALA A 232 20.15 -7.36 4.36
CA ALA A 232 19.52 -8.25 3.39
C ALA A 232 20.22 -8.13 2.02
N PRO A 233 20.07 -9.11 1.12
CA PRO A 233 20.56 -8.98 -0.25
C PRO A 233 20.03 -7.70 -0.92
N ASP A 234 20.81 -7.12 -1.84
CA ASP A 234 20.40 -5.96 -2.63
C ASP A 234 19.43 -6.36 -3.76
N HIS A 235 18.27 -6.88 -3.35
CA HIS A 235 17.21 -7.41 -4.20
C HIS A 235 15.84 -7.15 -3.54
N HIS A 236 14.77 -7.31 -4.30
CA HIS A 236 13.40 -7.27 -3.77
C HIS A 236 13.16 -8.40 -2.77
N ALA A 237 12.32 -8.15 -1.76
CA ALA A 237 12.08 -9.07 -0.66
C ALA A 237 11.60 -10.44 -1.15
N GLY A 238 10.68 -10.46 -2.12
CA GLY A 238 10.14 -11.69 -2.71
C GLY A 238 11.17 -12.60 -3.40
N MET A 239 12.39 -12.13 -3.65
CA MET A 239 13.46 -12.94 -4.25
C MET A 239 14.20 -13.82 -3.24
N TYR A 240 14.13 -13.50 -1.95
CA TYR A 240 14.87 -14.22 -0.91
C TYR A 240 14.03 -14.53 0.33
N MET A 241 12.80 -14.03 0.43
CA MET A 241 11.90 -14.35 1.52
C MET A 241 10.43 -14.36 1.08
N MET A 242 9.61 -15.15 1.79
CA MET A 242 8.16 -15.15 1.66
C MET A 242 7.50 -15.37 3.04
N THR A 243 6.34 -14.77 3.25
CA THR A 243 5.47 -15.10 4.39
C THR A 243 4.73 -16.41 4.12
N ALA A 244 4.54 -17.22 5.14
CA ALA A 244 3.83 -18.50 5.06
C ALA A 244 2.62 -18.57 6.03
N GLY A 245 2.20 -17.41 6.54
CA GLY A 245 1.17 -17.28 7.57
C GLY A 245 1.62 -17.79 8.94
N ASN A 246 0.73 -17.70 9.94
CA ASN A 246 0.97 -18.22 11.30
C ASN A 246 2.32 -17.77 11.91
N HIS A 247 2.69 -16.50 11.72
CA HIS A 247 3.97 -15.93 12.18
C HIS A 247 5.22 -16.64 11.62
N THR A 248 5.11 -17.29 10.46
CA THR A 248 6.19 -18.02 9.80
C THR A 248 6.64 -17.29 8.55
N VAL A 249 7.96 -17.16 8.41
CA VAL A 249 8.63 -16.63 7.22
C VAL A 249 9.61 -17.67 6.72
N VAL A 250 9.59 -17.93 5.42
CA VAL A 250 10.58 -18.75 4.74
C VAL A 250 11.61 -17.83 4.13
N VAL A 251 12.89 -18.11 4.37
CA VAL A 251 14.01 -17.35 3.84
C VAL A 251 14.91 -18.28 3.03
N GLY A 252 15.37 -17.80 1.87
CA GLY A 252 16.39 -18.48 1.09
C GLY A 252 17.72 -18.38 1.82
N ASP A 253 18.31 -19.51 2.17
CA ASP A 253 19.65 -19.60 2.74
C ASP A 253 20.59 -20.25 1.71
N PRO A 254 21.42 -19.46 1.00
CA PRO A 254 22.37 -20.00 0.04
C PRO A 254 23.39 -20.97 0.66
N SER A 255 23.59 -20.92 1.98
CA SER A 255 24.49 -21.84 2.69
C SER A 255 23.86 -23.19 3.01
N ALA A 256 22.54 -23.32 2.85
CA ALA A 256 21.80 -24.56 3.07
C ALA A 256 21.64 -25.43 1.81
N ALA A 257 22.14 -24.98 0.65
CA ALA A 257 22.08 -25.67 -0.64
C ALA A 257 23.31 -26.53 -0.94
#